data_AF-A0A1Y1KVK6-F1
#
_entry.id   AF-A0A1Y1KVK6-F1
#
_cell.length_a   1.000
_cell.length_b   1.000
_cell.length_c   1.000
_cell.angle_alpha   90.00
_cell.angle_beta   90.00
_cell.angle_gamma   90.00
#
_symmetry.space_group_name_H-M   'P 1'
#
loop_
_entity.id
_entity.type
_entity.pdbx_description
1 polymer ?
#
loop_
_entity_poly.entity_id
_entity_poly.type
_entity_poly.pdbx_seq_one_letter_code
_entity_poly.pdbx_strand_id
1 'polypeptide(L)'
;MCQLIVEFLCSNGFHWIHTPRIITATIPGDNEYFHLPYFGQDAWLAQSSQRHKQMALSMDMQRVFEIGPVFRAEVQSSKSSRHMTEFTVLDIAMAFQDDYHE
;
A
#
# COMPACT_ATOMS: atom_id res chain seq x y z
N MET A 1 -6.58 -16.31 8.78
CA MET A 1 -6.64 -14.84 8.99
C MET A 1 -6.97 -14.11 7.69
N CYS A 2 -6.10 -14.11 6.68
CA CYS A 2 -6.36 -13.39 5.42
C CYS A 2 -7.67 -13.81 4.73
N GLN A 3 -8.00 -15.09 4.73
CA GLN A 3 -9.28 -15.58 4.17
C GLN A 3 -10.50 -14.92 4.83
N LEU A 4 -10.54 -14.87 6.17
CA LEU A 4 -11.65 -14.25 6.90
C LEU A 4 -11.76 -12.74 6.63
N ILE A 5 -10.62 -12.06 6.48
CA ILE A 5 -10.58 -10.64 6.12
C ILE A 5 -11.16 -10.42 4.73
N VAL A 6 -10.76 -11.24 3.76
CA VAL A 6 -11.25 -11.17 2.38
C VAL A 6 -12.77 -11.42 2.36
N GLU A 7 -13.24 -12.47 3.01
CA GLU A 7 -14.67 -12.79 3.11
C GLU A 7 -15.46 -11.63 3.74
N PHE A 8 -14.97 -11.07 4.84
CA PHE A 8 -15.61 -9.93 5.51
C PHE A 8 -15.65 -8.68 4.62
N LEU A 9 -14.54 -8.27 4.02
CA LEU A 9 -14.48 -7.06 3.21
C LEU A 9 -15.30 -7.20 1.92
N CYS A 10 -15.22 -8.35 1.24
CA CYS A 10 -16.02 -8.59 0.04
C CYS A 10 -17.52 -8.61 0.32
N SER A 11 -17.96 -9.21 1.45
CA SER A 11 -19.37 -9.18 1.85
C SER A 11 -19.87 -7.77 2.24
N ASN A 12 -18.97 -6.87 2.63
CA ASN A 12 -19.26 -5.44 2.85
C ASN A 12 -19.05 -4.56 1.60
N GLY A 13 -18.94 -5.18 0.41
CA GLY A 13 -18.87 -4.46 -0.86
C GLY A 13 -17.54 -3.73 -1.10
N PHE A 14 -16.44 -4.18 -0.49
CA PHE A 14 -15.11 -3.72 -0.85
C PHE A 14 -14.58 -4.47 -2.09
N HIS A 15 -13.92 -3.72 -2.97
CA HIS A 15 -13.21 -4.28 -4.12
C HIS A 15 -11.78 -4.64 -3.75
N TRP A 16 -11.40 -5.89 -3.98
CA TRP A 16 -10.00 -6.31 -3.86
C TRP A 16 -9.22 -5.81 -5.07
N ILE A 17 -8.25 -4.93 -4.85
CA ILE A 17 -7.39 -4.37 -5.90
C ILE A 17 -5.95 -4.83 -5.73
N HIS A 18 -5.18 -4.73 -6.83
CA HIS A 18 -3.76 -5.02 -6.85
C HIS A 18 -3.02 -3.83 -7.45
N THR A 19 -2.05 -3.29 -6.71
CA THR A 19 -1.33 -2.08 -7.08
C THR A 19 0.15 -2.40 -7.35
N PRO A 20 0.77 -1.69 -8.31
CA PRO A 20 2.17 -1.94 -8.65
C PRO A 20 3.08 -1.58 -7.48
N ARG A 21 4.14 -2.38 -7.31
CA ARG A 21 5.16 -2.19 -6.26
C ARG A 21 6.44 -1.55 -6.77
N ILE A 22 6.60 -1.47 -8.08
CA ILE A 22 7.69 -0.73 -8.73
C ILE A 22 7.11 0.63 -9.13
N ILE A 23 7.73 1.70 -8.64
CA ILE A 23 7.36 3.08 -8.95
C ILE A 23 8.56 3.81 -9.53
N THR A 24 8.30 4.79 -10.39
CA THR A 24 9.33 5.64 -11.04
C THR A 24 9.46 7.02 -10.39
N ALA A 25 8.69 7.29 -9.34
CA ALA A 25 8.73 8.55 -8.62
C ALA A 25 8.45 8.32 -7.13
N THR A 26 9.30 8.87 -6.28
CA THR A 26 9.15 8.85 -4.82
C THR A 26 8.38 10.09 -4.32
N ILE A 27 8.23 10.24 -3.01
CA ILE A 27 7.76 11.51 -2.44
C ILE A 27 8.97 12.47 -2.40
N PRO A 28 8.85 13.70 -2.92
CA PRO A 28 9.95 14.67 -2.84
C PRO A 28 10.42 14.86 -1.39
N GLY A 29 11.71 14.72 -1.14
CA GLY A 29 12.32 14.84 0.18
C GLY A 29 12.33 13.56 1.03
N ASP A 30 11.67 12.49 0.58
CA ASP A 30 11.73 11.17 1.21
C ASP A 30 12.77 10.30 0.51
N ASN A 31 13.83 9.96 1.25
CA ASN A 31 15.00 9.24 0.74
C ASN A 31 15.02 7.77 1.18
N GLU A 32 13.97 7.27 1.85
CA GLU A 32 13.98 5.93 2.45
C GLU A 32 13.36 4.85 1.53
N TYR A 33 13.70 4.87 0.25
CA TYR A 33 13.24 3.88 -0.72
C TYR A 33 14.34 2.89 -1.09
N PHE A 34 13.98 1.62 -1.27
CA PHE A 34 14.86 0.70 -1.98
C PHE A 34 14.93 1.08 -3.45
N HIS A 35 16.12 1.45 -3.92
CA HIS A 35 16.40 1.73 -5.32
C HIS A 35 16.63 0.43 -6.10
N LEU A 36 16.12 0.39 -7.33
CA LEU A 36 16.32 -0.70 -8.27
C LEU A 36 16.64 -0.16 -9.67
N PRO A 37 17.79 -0.50 -10.26
CA PRO A 37 18.05 -0.22 -11.67
C PRO A 37 17.05 -0.99 -12.54
N TYR A 38 16.27 -0.29 -13.36
CA TYR A 38 15.18 -0.86 -14.15
C TYR A 38 15.33 -0.50 -15.62
N PHE A 39 15.94 -1.40 -16.40
CA PHE A 39 16.15 -1.24 -17.85
C PHE A 39 16.81 0.08 -18.28
N GLY A 40 17.79 0.55 -17.50
CA GLY A 40 18.49 1.83 -17.76
C GLY A 40 17.77 3.06 -17.22
N GLN A 41 16.71 2.87 -16.43
CA GLN A 41 16.02 3.92 -15.69
C GLN A 41 16.08 3.63 -14.18
N ASP A 42 15.90 4.67 -13.37
CA ASP A 42 15.77 4.51 -11.93
C ASP A 42 14.33 4.14 -11.57
N ALA A 43 14.19 3.16 -10.68
CA ALA A 43 12.92 2.81 -10.08
C ALA A 43 13.10 2.50 -8.59
N TRP A 44 11.98 2.43 -7.88
CA TRP A 44 11.95 2.23 -6.43
C TRP A 44 10.85 1.26 -6.03
N LEU A 45 11.02 0.60 -4.88
CA LEU A 45 9.97 -0.19 -4.27
C LEU A 45 9.02 0.68 -3.46
N ALA A 46 7.72 0.57 -3.72
CA ALA A 46 6.69 1.36 -3.06
C ALA A 46 6.61 1.05 -1.56
N GLN A 47 6.69 2.09 -0.74
CA GLN A 47 6.49 1.98 0.71
C GLN A 47 5.01 1.80 1.10
N SER A 48 4.05 2.18 0.27
CA SER A 48 2.64 1.91 0.57
C SER A 48 1.81 1.89 -0.69
N SER A 49 0.65 1.24 -0.60
CA SER A 49 -0.37 1.29 -1.65
C SER A 49 -1.21 2.58 -1.60
N GLN A 50 -0.95 3.49 -0.65
CA GLN A 50 -1.86 4.57 -0.28
C GLN A 50 -2.23 5.47 -1.46
N ARG A 51 -1.26 5.89 -2.29
CA ARG A 51 -1.53 6.73 -3.47
C ARG A 51 -2.42 6.02 -4.49
N HIS A 52 -2.14 4.74 -4.77
CA HIS A 52 -2.93 3.95 -5.70
C HIS A 52 -4.36 3.72 -5.18
N LYS A 53 -4.54 3.50 -3.86
CA LYS A 53 -5.87 3.44 -3.24
C LYS A 53 -6.62 4.77 -3.37
N GLN A 54 -5.97 5.91 -3.14
CA GLN A 54 -6.58 7.23 -3.33
C GLN A 54 -6.96 7.51 -4.78
N MET A 55 -6.13 7.07 -5.74
CA MET A 55 -6.48 7.10 -7.16
C MET A 55 -7.70 6.22 -7.47
N ALA A 56 -7.78 5.01 -6.91
CA ALA A 56 -8.93 4.13 -7.07
C ALA A 56 -10.23 4.78 -6.53
N LEU A 57 -10.18 5.37 -5.33
CA LEU A 57 -11.30 6.15 -4.77
C LEU A 57 -11.72 7.30 -5.70
N SER A 58 -10.74 7.98 -6.31
CA SER A 58 -10.98 9.08 -7.27
C SER A 58 -11.57 8.60 -8.62
N MET A 59 -11.51 7.29 -8.89
CA MET A 59 -12.10 6.62 -10.06
C MET A 59 -13.43 5.93 -9.69
N ASP A 60 -14.16 6.49 -8.74
CA ASP A 60 -15.46 6.01 -8.24
C ASP A 60 -15.45 4.62 -7.59
N MET A 61 -14.28 4.06 -7.27
CA MET A 61 -14.19 2.81 -6.49
C MET A 61 -14.35 3.12 -5.00
N GLN A 62 -15.58 3.39 -4.54
CA GLN A 62 -15.93 3.88 -3.20
C GLN A 62 -15.33 3.08 -2.02
N ARG A 63 -15.04 1.79 -2.21
CA ARG A 63 -14.50 0.88 -1.19
C ARG A 63 -13.47 -0.04 -1.81
N VAL A 64 -12.22 0.05 -1.38
CA VAL A 64 -11.12 -0.79 -1.89
C VAL A 64 -10.27 -1.35 -0.76
N PHE A 65 -9.72 -2.54 -0.98
CA PHE A 65 -8.71 -3.11 -0.11
C PHE A 65 -7.65 -3.86 -0.90
N GLU A 66 -6.49 -4.03 -0.28
CA GLU A 66 -5.37 -4.77 -0.83
C GLU A 66 -4.66 -5.55 0.27
N ILE A 67 -4.24 -6.77 -0.05
CA ILE A 67 -3.29 -7.55 0.76
C ILE A 67 -2.06 -7.74 -0.10
N GLY A 68 -0.94 -7.13 0.30
CA GLY A 68 0.26 -7.13 -0.52
C GLY A 68 1.54 -6.75 0.22
N PRO A 69 2.70 -6.90 -0.43
CA PRO A 69 3.98 -6.58 0.18
C PRO A 69 4.18 -5.07 0.29
N VAL A 70 4.78 -4.67 1.41
CA VAL A 70 5.21 -3.32 1.72
C VAL A 70 6.68 -3.33 2.08
N PHE A 71 7.41 -2.33 1.60
CA PHE A 71 8.83 -2.19 1.82
C PHE A 71 9.14 -0.97 2.70
N ARG A 72 10.08 -1.11 3.64
CA ARG A 72 10.58 -0.03 4.50
C ARG A 72 12.11 -0.04 4.43
N ALA A 73 12.71 1.03 3.93
CA ALA A 73 14.18 1.15 3.85
C ALA A 73 14.79 1.95 5.02
N GLU A 74 14.02 2.24 6.07
CA GLU A 74 14.49 2.91 7.29
C GLU A 74 15.70 2.18 7.90
N VAL A 75 16.81 2.86 8.12
CA VAL A 75 18.02 2.28 8.73
C VAL A 75 17.75 1.74 10.15
N GLN A 76 16.77 2.32 10.83
CA GLN A 76 16.36 1.89 12.18
C GLN A 76 15.59 0.56 12.15
N SER A 77 14.92 0.25 11.04
CA SER A 77 14.14 -0.98 10.88
C SER A 77 14.99 -2.24 10.87
N SER A 78 16.31 -2.14 10.65
CA SER A 78 17.24 -3.26 10.75
C SER A 78 17.75 -3.52 12.18
N LYS A 79 17.38 -2.70 13.17
CA LYS A 79 17.99 -2.71 14.54
C LYS A 79 17.03 -3.11 15.67
N SER A 80 15.80 -3.50 15.35
CA SER A 80 14.76 -3.77 16.34
C SER A 80 14.02 -5.08 16.02
N SER A 81 13.71 -5.88 17.05
CA SER A 81 13.02 -7.17 16.92
C SER A 81 11.59 -7.09 16.36
N ARG A 82 11.01 -5.89 16.26
CA ARG A 82 9.65 -5.65 15.78
C ARG A 82 9.58 -5.01 14.40
N HIS A 83 10.72 -4.72 13.78
CA HIS A 83 10.77 -4.05 12.48
C HIS A 83 11.22 -5.03 11.41
N MET A 84 10.61 -4.93 10.24
CA MET A 84 10.92 -5.73 9.06
C MET A 84 11.03 -4.79 7.86
N THR A 85 11.95 -5.09 6.97
CA THR A 85 12.17 -4.32 5.73
C THR A 85 11.17 -4.67 4.63
N GLU A 86 10.58 -5.87 4.71
CA GLU A 86 9.50 -6.34 3.85
C GLU A 86 8.47 -7.08 4.71
N PHE A 87 7.19 -6.76 4.55
CA PHE A 87 6.10 -7.44 5.24
C PHE A 87 4.80 -7.34 4.45
N THR A 88 3.86 -8.25 4.72
CA THR A 88 2.52 -8.23 4.12
C THR A 88 1.59 -7.35 4.94
N VAL A 89 0.92 -6.40 4.28
CA VAL A 89 -0.03 -5.48 4.90
C VAL A 89 -1.42 -5.70 4.35
N LEU A 90 -2.42 -5.63 5.23
CA LEU A 90 -3.80 -5.36 4.86
C LEU A 90 -3.99 -3.85 4.82
N ASP A 91 -4.28 -3.35 3.63
CA ASP A 91 -4.52 -1.94 3.35
C ASP A 91 -5.99 -1.75 2.96
N ILE A 92 -6.70 -0.83 3.62
CA ILE A 92 -8.11 -0.53 3.35
C ILE A 92 -8.23 0.95 3.00
N ALA A 93 -9.14 1.29 2.08
CA ALA A 93 -9.57 2.66 1.85
C ALA A 93 -11.04 2.70 1.46
N MET A 94 -11.77 3.68 1.99
CA MET A 94 -13.20 3.84 1.81
C MET A 94 -13.50 5.34 1.74
N ALA A 95 -14.37 5.73 0.81
CA ALA A 95 -15.00 7.03 0.82
C ALA A 95 -16.15 7.02 1.84
N PHE A 96 -16.16 8.00 2.72
CA PHE A 96 -17.23 8.24 3.69
C PHE A 96 -18.07 9.44 3.24
N GLN A 97 -19.30 9.54 3.72
CA GLN A 97 -20.21 10.61 3.30
C GLN A 97 -20.19 11.78 4.28
N ASP A 98 -20.25 11.48 5.57
CA ASP A 98 -20.50 12.44 6.65
C ASP A 98 -19.34 12.46 7.66
N ASP A 99 -18.88 11.29 8.11
CA ASP A 99 -17.88 11.18 9.18
C ASP A 99 -16.93 9.99 8.99
N TYR A 100 -15.70 10.11 9.48
CA TYR A 100 -14.69 9.05 9.41
C TYR A 100 -14.97 7.85 10.36
N HIS A 101 -16.01 7.96 11.20
CA HIS A 101 -16.53 6.88 12.04
C HIS A 101 -17.44 5.89 11.32
N GLU A 102 -17.83 6.16 10.06
CA GLU A 102 -18.53 5.21 9.16
C GLU A 102 -17.68 3.96 8.86
#